data_AF-A0A2A2DXP9-F1
#
_entry.id   AF-A0A2A2DXP9-F1
#
_cell.length_a   1.000
_cell.length_b   1.000
_cell.length_c   1.000
_cell.angle_alpha   90.00
_cell.angle_beta   90.00
_cell.angle_gamma   90.00
#
_symmetry.space_group_name_H-M   'P 1'
#
loop_
_entity.id
_entity.type
_entity.pdbx_description
1 polymer ?
#
loop_
_entity_poly.entity_id
_entity_poly.type
_entity_poly.pdbx_seq_one_letter_code
_entity_poly.pdbx_strand_id
1 'polypeptide(L)'
;MTVPKVWAGTYEWTSGWGMGVSEYSVDDGNGNELNISCPSEDAVLNDPYISAHATIMGKSYASTETGFDVIVDGVAYENPFFTDCRACGANFPEFWKALRNANNLHMRAEGKTIRLPTKSIKKELRPLDEKGNTCKSAW
;
A
#
# COMPACT_ATOMS: atom_id res chain seq x y z
N MET A 1 -5.67 -3.87 -33.42
CA MET A 1 -4.28 -3.54 -33.04
C MET A 1 -4.33 -3.07 -31.60
N THR A 2 -3.96 -3.93 -30.65
CA THR A 2 -3.95 -3.59 -29.23
C THR A 2 -2.58 -3.00 -28.92
N VAL A 3 -2.53 -1.72 -28.58
CA VAL A 3 -1.29 -1.08 -28.14
C VAL A 3 -0.92 -1.72 -26.80
N PRO A 4 0.26 -2.34 -26.64
CA PRO A 4 0.69 -2.76 -25.32
C PRO A 4 0.82 -1.50 -24.47
N LYS A 5 0.01 -1.39 -23.41
CA LYS A 5 0.22 -0.40 -22.36
C LYS A 5 1.52 -0.79 -21.68
N VAL A 6 2.63 -0.21 -22.17
CA VAL A 6 3.90 -0.24 -21.45
C VAL A 6 3.62 0.54 -20.17
N TRP A 7 3.41 -0.17 -19.06
CA TRP A 7 3.64 0.44 -17.77
C TRP A 7 5.14 0.74 -17.75
N ALA A 8 5.48 2.02 -17.86
CA ALA A 8 6.80 2.49 -17.52
C ALA A 8 6.92 2.32 -16.01
N GLY A 9 7.19 1.09 -15.59
CA GLY A 9 7.33 0.75 -14.19
C GLY A 9 8.38 1.64 -13.57
N THR A 10 8.07 2.27 -12.46
CA THR A 10 8.98 3.25 -11.84
C THR A 10 10.12 2.53 -11.13
N TYR A 11 9.95 1.25 -10.79
CA TYR A 11 10.86 0.44 -9.97
C TYR A 11 11.23 1.14 -8.64
N GLU A 12 10.42 2.09 -8.22
CA GLU A 12 10.59 2.90 -7.03
C GLU A 12 9.25 3.42 -6.57
N TRP A 13 9.16 3.69 -5.28
CA TRP A 13 7.97 4.29 -4.72
C TRP A 13 7.74 5.66 -5.34
N THR A 14 6.47 5.97 -5.58
CA THR A 14 6.01 7.29 -5.97
C THR A 14 4.82 7.70 -5.10
N SER A 15 4.58 9.00 -5.02
CA SER A 15 3.42 9.56 -4.34
C SER A 15 2.67 10.51 -5.27
N GLY A 16 1.36 10.59 -5.09
CA GLY A 16 0.46 11.44 -5.85
C GLY A 16 -0.65 12.00 -4.98
N TRP A 17 -1.27 13.07 -5.44
CA TRP A 17 -2.50 13.59 -4.86
C TRP A 17 -3.51 13.80 -5.99
N GLY A 18 -4.74 13.36 -5.77
CA GLY A 18 -5.83 13.58 -6.70
C GLY A 18 -7.18 13.45 -6.00
N MET A 19 -8.12 14.35 -6.31
CA MET A 19 -9.51 14.25 -5.82
C MET A 19 -9.62 14.10 -4.29
N GLY A 20 -8.69 14.69 -3.53
CA GLY A 20 -8.69 14.61 -2.07
C GLY A 20 -8.11 13.31 -1.49
N VAL A 21 -7.49 12.47 -2.31
CA VAL A 21 -6.81 11.23 -1.88
C VAL A 21 -5.31 11.37 -2.12
N SER A 22 -4.51 11.05 -1.10
CA SER A 22 -3.07 10.84 -1.28
C SER A 22 -2.85 9.39 -1.68
N GLU A 23 -2.10 9.15 -2.75
CA GLU A 23 -1.78 7.82 -3.26
C GLU A 23 -0.28 7.55 -3.15
N TYR A 24 0.08 6.33 -2.77
CA TYR A 24 1.46 5.85 -2.75
C TYR A 24 1.53 4.54 -3.51
N SER A 25 2.37 4.47 -4.53
CA SER A 25 2.45 3.30 -5.39
C SER A 25 3.88 2.87 -5.67
N VAL A 26 4.02 1.57 -5.94
CA VAL A 26 5.26 0.95 -6.39
C VAL A 26 4.93 -0.25 -7.25
N ASP A 27 5.69 -0.44 -8.33
CA ASP A 27 5.61 -1.61 -9.19
C ASP A 27 7.01 -2.21 -9.46
N ASP A 28 7.04 -3.46 -9.91
CA ASP A 28 8.27 -4.18 -10.24
C ASP A 28 8.57 -4.26 -11.75
N GLY A 29 7.82 -3.52 -12.57
CA GLY A 29 7.89 -3.54 -14.04
C GLY A 29 7.49 -4.86 -14.70
N ASN A 30 7.06 -5.87 -13.94
CA ASN A 30 6.59 -7.17 -14.42
C ASN A 30 5.08 -7.35 -14.20
N GLY A 31 4.35 -6.25 -13.98
CA GLY A 31 2.91 -6.25 -13.74
C GLY A 31 2.52 -6.56 -12.29
N ASN A 32 3.47 -6.55 -11.36
CA ASN A 32 3.15 -6.56 -9.94
C ASN A 32 3.21 -5.14 -9.37
N GLU A 33 2.26 -4.82 -8.51
CA GLU A 33 2.09 -3.46 -7.97
C GLU A 33 1.48 -3.50 -6.57
N LEU A 34 1.80 -2.48 -5.78
CA LEU A 34 1.04 -2.08 -4.60
C LEU A 34 0.65 -0.60 -4.77
N ASN A 35 -0.63 -0.29 -4.58
CA ASN A 35 -1.16 1.08 -4.49
C ASN A 35 -1.87 1.25 -3.15
N ILE A 36 -1.48 2.28 -2.40
CA ILE A 36 -2.04 2.64 -1.10
C ILE A 36 -2.80 3.95 -1.27
N SER A 37 -4.06 3.96 -0.85
CA SER A 37 -4.93 5.13 -0.91
C SER A 37 -5.20 5.65 0.50
N CYS A 38 -4.94 6.93 0.71
CA CYS A 38 -5.14 7.64 1.97
C CYS A 38 -6.06 8.84 1.75
N PRO A 39 -7.39 8.65 1.87
CA PRO A 39 -8.38 9.72 1.73
C PRO A 39 -8.17 10.84 2.75
N SER A 40 -8.37 12.09 2.34
CA SER A 40 -8.54 13.19 3.30
C SER A 40 -9.94 13.13 3.92
N GLU A 41 -10.09 13.73 5.10
CA GLU A 41 -11.38 13.74 5.83
C GLU A 41 -12.51 14.39 5.01
N ASP A 42 -12.17 15.31 4.11
CA ASP A 42 -13.13 16.01 3.24
C ASP A 42 -13.45 15.26 1.93
N ALA A 43 -12.68 14.25 1.56
CA ALA A 43 -12.74 13.64 0.23
C ALA A 43 -13.77 12.52 0.09
N VAL A 44 -14.08 11.80 1.17
CA VAL A 44 -14.93 10.61 1.11
C VAL A 44 -15.88 10.58 2.29
N LEU A 45 -17.15 10.90 2.05
CA LEU A 45 -18.21 10.87 3.07
C LEU A 45 -18.52 9.45 3.60
N ASN A 46 -17.98 8.39 2.99
CA ASN A 46 -18.31 7.00 3.32
C ASN A 46 -17.11 6.11 3.71
N ASP A 47 -15.87 6.48 3.39
CA ASP A 47 -14.68 5.68 3.72
C ASP A 47 -13.41 6.57 3.82
N PRO A 48 -13.21 7.28 4.94
CA PRO A 48 -12.10 8.20 5.13
C PRO A 48 -10.80 7.49 5.56
N TYR A 49 -10.72 6.16 5.42
CA TYR A 49 -9.64 5.37 5.98
C TYR A 49 -8.71 4.83 4.92
N ILE A 50 -7.50 4.47 5.35
CA ILE A 50 -6.51 3.87 4.47
C ILE A 50 -7.04 2.55 3.89
N SER A 51 -6.80 2.36 2.60
CA SER A 51 -7.01 1.10 1.90
C SER A 51 -5.87 0.85 0.91
N ALA A 52 -5.74 -0.37 0.43
CA ALA A 52 -4.71 -0.70 -0.55
C ALA A 52 -5.16 -1.78 -1.54
N HIS A 53 -4.64 -1.67 -2.76
CA HIS A 53 -4.77 -2.64 -3.82
C HIS A 53 -3.41 -3.21 -4.17
N ALA A 54 -3.35 -4.52 -4.42
CA ALA A 54 -2.14 -5.18 -4.88
C ALA A 54 -2.42 -6.01 -6.11
N THR A 55 -1.47 -6.03 -7.06
CA THR A 55 -1.46 -7.01 -8.15
C THR A 55 -0.32 -7.98 -7.90
N ILE A 56 -0.65 -9.26 -7.72
CA ILE A 56 0.31 -10.35 -7.44
C ILE A 56 0.15 -11.40 -8.53
N MET A 57 1.17 -11.51 -9.38
CA MET A 57 1.21 -12.43 -10.53
C MET A 57 -0.06 -12.36 -11.40
N GLY A 58 -0.48 -11.13 -11.74
CA GLY A 58 -1.63 -10.87 -12.62
C GLY A 58 -3.01 -11.03 -11.96
N LYS A 59 -3.08 -11.26 -10.65
CA LYS A 59 -4.35 -11.25 -9.89
C LYS A 59 -4.40 -10.05 -8.95
N SER A 60 -5.53 -9.35 -8.94
CA SER A 60 -5.76 -8.19 -8.07
C SER A 60 -6.35 -8.60 -6.72
N TYR A 61 -5.91 -7.89 -5.68
CA TYR A 61 -6.35 -8.03 -4.31
C TYR A 61 -6.65 -6.66 -3.72
N ALA A 62 -7.57 -6.60 -2.76
CA ALA A 62 -7.94 -5.38 -2.07
C ALA A 62 -7.95 -5.64 -0.56
N SER A 63 -7.42 -4.73 0.25
CA SER A 63 -7.32 -4.91 1.69
C SER A 63 -8.68 -5.06 2.37
N THR A 64 -9.72 -4.42 1.83
CA THR A 64 -11.10 -4.46 2.35
C THR A 64 -11.93 -5.65 1.86
N GLU A 65 -11.40 -6.48 0.96
CA GLU A 65 -12.13 -7.62 0.39
C GLU A 65 -11.31 -8.91 0.51
N THR A 66 -10.45 -9.17 -0.48
CA THR A 66 -9.70 -10.43 -0.61
C THR A 66 -8.48 -10.51 0.29
N GLY A 67 -7.93 -9.35 0.68
CA GLY A 67 -6.76 -9.24 1.53
C GLY A 67 -5.46 -9.71 0.86
N PHE A 68 -4.34 -9.31 1.45
CA PHE A 68 -3.00 -9.78 1.10
C PHE A 68 -2.03 -9.47 2.24
N ASP A 69 -1.04 -10.31 2.45
CA ASP A 69 -0.01 -10.08 3.46
C ASP A 69 1.10 -9.18 2.90
N VAL A 70 1.69 -8.41 3.79
CA VAL A 70 2.92 -7.66 3.52
C VAL A 70 4.02 -8.23 4.39
N ILE A 71 5.13 -8.63 3.79
CA ILE A 71 6.29 -9.15 4.51
C ILE A 71 7.39 -8.11 4.43
N VAL A 72 7.68 -7.45 5.55
CA VAL A 72 8.69 -6.41 5.67
C VAL A 72 9.90 -6.99 6.40
N ASP A 73 11.04 -7.04 5.73
CA ASP A 73 12.31 -7.54 6.29
C ASP A 73 12.18 -8.92 6.98
N GLY A 74 11.32 -9.78 6.41
CA GLY A 74 11.05 -11.14 6.89
C GLY A 74 9.93 -11.25 7.92
N VAL A 75 9.40 -10.13 8.43
CA VAL A 75 8.26 -10.10 9.34
C VAL A 75 6.97 -10.05 8.53
N ALA A 76 6.07 -11.01 8.73
CA ALA A 76 4.78 -11.05 8.05
C ALA A 76 3.74 -10.22 8.82
N TYR A 77 3.09 -9.32 8.09
CA TYR A 77 1.93 -8.56 8.53
C TYR A 77 0.72 -9.05 7.74
N GLU A 78 -0.27 -9.61 8.42
CA GLU A 78 -1.48 -10.17 7.81
C GLU A 78 -2.47 -9.04 7.49
N ASN A 79 -2.76 -8.85 6.19
CA ASN A 79 -3.66 -7.81 5.66
C ASN A 79 -3.56 -6.43 6.35
N PRO A 80 -2.37 -5.81 6.43
CA PRO A 80 -2.12 -4.69 7.34
C PRO A 80 -2.78 -3.37 6.95
N PHE A 81 -3.27 -3.26 5.72
CA PHE A 81 -4.04 -2.11 5.25
C PHE A 81 -5.54 -2.25 5.51
N PHE A 82 -6.00 -3.39 6.04
CA PHE A 82 -7.34 -3.51 6.58
C PHE A 82 -7.32 -3.00 8.01
N THR A 83 -7.95 -1.87 8.27
CA THR A 83 -7.92 -1.23 9.60
C THR A 83 -9.29 -1.20 10.28
N ASP A 84 -10.34 -1.74 9.65
CA ASP A 84 -11.70 -1.80 10.18
C ASP A 84 -11.90 -2.94 11.19
N CYS A 85 -11.01 -2.98 12.17
CA CYS A 85 -11.15 -3.80 13.36
C CYS A 85 -10.20 -3.27 14.44
N ARG A 86 -10.58 -3.38 15.73
CA ARG A 86 -9.79 -2.83 16.84
C ARG A 86 -8.33 -3.28 16.85
N ALA A 87 -8.07 -4.57 16.67
CA ALA A 87 -6.71 -5.10 16.65
C ALA A 87 -5.95 -4.69 15.38
N CYS A 88 -6.65 -4.62 14.26
CA CYS A 88 -6.10 -4.27 12.95
C CYS A 88 -5.63 -2.81 12.93
N GLY A 89 -6.48 -1.89 13.39
CA GLY A 89 -6.14 -0.47 13.56
C GLY A 89 -5.00 -0.25 14.56
N ALA A 90 -4.99 -0.97 15.69
CA ALA A 90 -3.91 -0.87 16.68
C ALA A 90 -2.53 -1.30 16.15
N ASN A 91 -2.48 -2.27 15.22
CA ASN A 91 -1.24 -2.76 14.63
C ASN A 91 -0.74 -1.87 13.46
N PHE A 92 -1.63 -1.08 12.86
CA PHE A 92 -1.31 -0.28 11.68
C PHE A 92 -0.15 0.72 11.88
N PRO A 93 -0.04 1.48 12.99
CA PRO A 93 1.08 2.40 13.19
C PRO A 93 2.45 1.72 13.23
N GLU A 94 2.54 0.54 13.85
CA GLU A 94 3.79 -0.23 13.89
C GLU A 94 4.16 -0.74 12.50
N PHE A 95 3.19 -1.33 11.80
CA PHE A 95 3.35 -1.75 10.41
C PHE A 95 3.80 -0.61 9.51
N TRP A 96 3.13 0.55 9.57
CA TRP A 96 3.45 1.70 8.73
C TRP A 96 4.89 2.16 8.97
N LYS A 97 5.33 2.19 10.22
CA LYS A 97 6.72 2.50 10.58
C LYS A 97 7.70 1.46 10.02
N ALA A 98 7.36 0.17 10.06
CA ALA A 98 8.18 -0.89 9.48
C ALA A 98 8.28 -0.74 7.95
N LEU A 99 7.14 -0.59 7.28
CA LEU A 99 7.05 -0.40 5.82
C LEU A 99 7.93 0.77 5.37
N ARG A 100 7.82 1.92 6.02
CA ARG A 100 8.65 3.11 5.71
C ARG A 100 10.16 2.87 5.77
N ASN A 101 10.61 1.89 6.54
CA ASN A 101 12.03 1.59 6.73
C ASN A 101 12.42 0.23 6.13
N ALA A 102 11.57 -0.36 5.30
CA ALA A 102 11.77 -1.67 4.70
C ALA A 102 13.02 -1.69 3.81
N ASN A 103 13.88 -2.70 4.01
CA ASN A 103 14.96 -3.02 3.07
C ASN A 103 14.52 -4.08 2.06
N ASN A 104 13.66 -4.99 2.50
CA ASN A 104 13.03 -6.04 1.70
C ASN A 104 11.52 -5.98 1.90
N LEU A 105 10.80 -5.96 0.78
CA LEU A 105 9.35 -5.91 0.76
C LEU A 105 8.82 -7.02 -0.12
N HIS A 106 7.97 -7.86 0.45
CA HIS A 106 7.23 -8.88 -0.30
C HIS A 106 5.74 -8.74 -0.07
N MET A 107 4.98 -9.13 -1.08
CA MET A 107 3.52 -9.26 -1.01
C MET A 107 3.18 -10.74 -1.15
N ARG A 108 2.25 -11.22 -0.34
CA ARG A 108 1.83 -12.62 -0.37
C ARG A 108 0.32 -12.76 -0.36
N ALA A 109 -0.20 -13.58 -1.26
CA ALA A 109 -1.59 -13.98 -1.28
C ALA A 109 -1.72 -15.35 -1.94
N GLU A 110 -2.62 -16.20 -1.42
CA GLU A 110 -2.93 -17.52 -2.00
C GLU A 110 -1.67 -18.38 -2.28
N GLY A 111 -0.70 -18.36 -1.37
CA GLY A 111 0.55 -19.12 -1.50
C GLY A 111 1.54 -18.56 -2.52
N LYS A 112 1.21 -17.47 -3.22
CA LYS A 112 2.13 -16.76 -4.13
C LYS A 112 2.82 -15.64 -3.38
N THR A 113 4.10 -15.43 -3.68
CA THR A 113 4.90 -14.33 -3.10
C THR A 113 5.65 -13.61 -4.20
N ILE A 114 5.61 -12.29 -4.18
CA ILE A 114 6.37 -11.40 -5.08
C ILE A 114 7.25 -10.49 -4.26
N ARG A 115 8.27 -9.89 -4.88
CA ARG A 115 9.11 -8.85 -4.26
C ARG A 115 8.83 -7.51 -4.94
N LEU A 116 8.64 -6.47 -4.14
CA LEU A 116 8.51 -5.11 -4.63
C LEU A 116 9.77 -4.30 -4.27
N PRO A 117 10.16 -3.32 -5.10
CA PRO A 117 11.24 -2.40 -4.77
C PRO A 117 10.98 -1.60 -3.50
N THR A 118 12.06 -1.26 -2.79
CA THR A 118 12.04 -0.38 -1.60
C THR A 118 12.68 0.98 -1.88
N LYS A 119 13.13 1.23 -3.11
CA LYS A 119 13.73 2.50 -3.51
C LYS A 119 12.73 3.63 -3.27
N SER A 120 13.18 4.71 -2.62
CA SER A 120 12.40 5.90 -2.30
C SER A 120 11.26 5.71 -1.27
N ILE A 121 11.04 4.51 -0.70
CA ILE A 121 9.91 4.22 0.19
C ILE A 121 9.79 5.19 1.39
N LYS A 122 10.91 5.49 2.05
CA LYS A 122 10.95 6.36 3.23
C LYS A 122 10.63 7.83 2.91
N LYS A 123 10.97 8.26 1.69
CA LYS A 123 10.79 9.62 1.18
C LYS A 123 9.33 9.83 0.75
N GLU A 124 8.76 8.84 0.07
CA GLU A 124 7.42 8.98 -0.52
C GLU A 124 6.31 8.76 0.49
N LEU A 125 6.37 7.68 1.28
CA LEU A 125 5.47 7.55 2.41
C LEU A 125 5.82 8.69 3.36
N ARG A 126 4.85 9.23 4.10
CA ARG A 126 5.09 10.17 5.20
C ARG A 126 4.89 9.48 6.56
N PRO A 127 5.57 9.90 7.65
CA PRO A 127 5.21 9.48 9.00
C PRO A 127 3.73 9.79 9.30
N LEU A 128 3.05 8.97 10.11
CA LEU A 128 1.63 9.19 10.41
C LEU A 128 1.38 10.48 11.21
N ASP A 129 2.37 10.94 11.97
CA ASP A 129 2.35 12.16 12.78
C ASP A 129 2.77 13.42 11.99
N GLU A 130 3.19 13.26 10.73
CA GLU A 130 3.56 14.40 9.89
C GLU A 130 2.33 15.16 9.39
N LYS A 131 2.37 16.50 9.49
CA LYS A 131 1.30 17.35 8.96
C LYS A 131 1.09 17.11 7.47
N GLY A 132 -0.16 16.88 7.09
CA GLY A 132 -0.56 16.64 5.71
C GLY A 132 -0.40 15.18 5.26
N ASN A 133 -0.02 14.26 6.14
CA ASN A 133 -0.31 12.85 5.92
C ASN A 133 -1.80 12.59 6.20
N THR A 134 -2.50 12.03 5.22
CA THR A 134 -3.95 11.73 5.31
C THR A 134 -4.22 10.26 5.62
N CYS A 135 -3.20 9.42 5.76
CA CYS A 135 -3.38 8.00 6.08
C CYS A 135 -3.89 7.85 7.51
N LYS A 136 -5.11 7.31 7.64
CA LYS A 136 -5.80 7.14 8.92
C LYS A 136 -6.36 5.72 9.02
N SER A 137 -6.18 5.07 10.16
CA SER A 137 -6.84 3.81 10.47
C SER A 137 -8.31 4.03 10.81
N ALA A 138 -9.16 3.04 10.53
CA ALA A 138 -10.56 3.06 10.94
C ALA A 138 -10.79 2.91 12.44
N TRP A 139 -9.83 2.30 13.15
CA TRP A 139 -9.81 2.08 14.60
C TRP A 139 -8.50 2.54 15.25
#